data_AF-A0A2K3NII4-F1
#
_entry.id   AF-A0A2K3NII4-F1
#
_cell.length_a   1.000
_cell.length_b   1.000
_cell.length_c   1.000
_cell.angle_alpha   90.00
_cell.angle_beta   90.00
_cell.angle_gamma   90.00
#
_symmetry.space_group_name_H-M   'P 1'
#
loop_
_entity.id
_entity.type
_entity.pdbx_description
1 polymer ?
#
loop_
_entity_poly.entity_id
_entity_poly.type
_entity_poly.pdbx_seq_one_letter_code
_entity_poly.pdbx_strand_id
1 'polypeptide(L)'
;METKEIISTSIPLPSSNSHDQKNIDCSNQKLDKAMIEKGSLTLSFDCSASKKSNLKPLVSPDSRSEGPPMDAVAIRALTSIISDDYIGRYIKDDFFRKTIFEKCNSYLVRRRKNGSESDKENEILVNMKLSMKNIDKLVDDQKGTTKKDLRIKCLKNSIDLLTIIVSLNSNRLQDATTCGIPNSHLCACGELYMAIVYKLQNNNRVCARHLMQVFYDAPFFARTYLVPEFWEHLFLPQLLHLRIWYTEEVETISDSNESDGEKEKKMKYLRRVYNDKLDIGTVMFAVYYKQWLKVGTKEPPLPVVSLPSRP
;
A
#
# COMPACT_ATOMS: atom_id res chain seq x y z
N MET A 1 10.79 61.55 -6.24
CA MET A 1 10.88 61.03 -7.60
C MET A 1 12.13 60.18 -7.65
N GLU A 2 11.97 58.86 -7.49
CA GLU A 2 12.89 57.76 -7.84
C GLU A 2 12.43 56.51 -7.09
N THR A 3 11.55 55.76 -7.73
CA THR A 3 11.14 54.40 -7.34
C THR A 3 12.17 53.42 -7.87
N LYS A 4 12.91 52.76 -6.97
CA LYS A 4 13.79 51.63 -7.33
C LYS A 4 12.95 50.36 -7.44
N GLU A 5 12.75 49.90 -8.67
CA GLU A 5 12.28 48.55 -8.97
C GLU A 5 13.32 47.52 -8.51
N ILE A 6 12.90 46.55 -7.69
CA ILE A 6 13.68 45.35 -7.41
C ILE A 6 13.14 44.27 -8.34
N ILE A 7 13.86 44.03 -9.42
CA ILE A 7 13.67 42.90 -10.32
C ILE A 7 14.32 41.69 -9.63
N SER A 8 13.53 40.84 -8.97
CA SER A 8 13.98 39.51 -8.57
C SER A 8 13.87 38.58 -9.77
N THR A 9 15.01 38.41 -10.44
CA THR A 9 15.26 37.43 -11.50
C THR A 9 15.08 36.01 -10.98
N SER A 10 14.12 35.30 -11.55
CA SER A 10 13.88 33.88 -11.38
C SER A 10 15.07 33.06 -11.91
N ILE A 11 15.75 32.33 -11.04
CA ILE A 11 16.79 31.37 -11.43
C ILE A 11 16.09 30.11 -11.96
N PRO A 12 16.37 29.65 -13.19
CA PRO A 12 15.76 28.43 -13.73
C PRO A 12 16.41 27.18 -13.10
N LEU A 13 15.58 26.31 -12.55
CA LEU A 13 15.94 24.93 -12.20
C LEU A 13 16.26 24.15 -13.50
N PRO A 14 17.33 23.34 -13.54
CA PRO A 14 17.64 22.54 -14.70
C PRO A 14 16.63 21.39 -14.84
N SER A 15 15.80 21.49 -15.87
CA SER A 15 14.93 20.41 -16.37
C SER A 15 15.78 19.34 -17.05
N SER A 16 16.04 18.22 -16.38
CA SER A 16 16.52 17.00 -17.05
C SER A 16 15.32 16.10 -17.37
N ASN A 17 14.70 16.36 -18.53
CA ASN A 17 13.99 15.33 -19.28
C ASN A 17 15.05 14.40 -19.90
N SER A 18 15.10 13.15 -19.45
CA SER A 18 15.64 12.05 -20.24
C SER A 18 14.80 10.81 -19.94
N HIS A 19 13.87 10.53 -20.86
CA HIS A 19 13.37 9.18 -21.09
C HIS A 19 14.56 8.30 -21.44
N ASP A 20 14.93 7.39 -20.54
CA ASP A 20 15.72 6.22 -20.88
C ASP A 20 15.15 5.04 -20.12
N GLN A 21 14.31 4.28 -20.83
CA GLN A 21 13.74 3.03 -20.36
C GLN A 21 14.82 1.96 -20.41
N LYS A 22 15.71 1.96 -19.42
CA LYS A 22 16.65 0.87 -19.19
C LYS A 22 15.96 -0.23 -18.37
N ASN A 23 15.81 -1.37 -19.04
CA ASN A 23 15.51 -2.69 -18.48
C ASN A 23 16.16 -2.87 -17.10
N ILE A 24 15.34 -2.99 -16.06
CA ILE A 24 15.82 -3.43 -14.74
C ILE A 24 15.93 -4.95 -14.80
N ASP A 25 17.14 -5.42 -15.09
CA ASP A 25 17.54 -6.80 -14.89
C ASP A 25 17.57 -7.09 -13.39
N CYS A 26 16.55 -7.81 -12.91
CA CYS A 26 16.51 -8.34 -11.56
C CYS A 26 17.43 -9.57 -11.50
N SER A 27 18.74 -9.33 -11.41
CA SER A 27 19.74 -10.39 -11.24
C SER A 27 19.56 -11.07 -9.89
N ASN A 28 19.45 -12.40 -9.93
CA ASN A 28 19.25 -13.27 -8.79
C ASN A 28 20.43 -13.16 -7.81
N GLN A 29 20.18 -12.65 -6.60
CA GLN A 29 21.04 -12.96 -5.46
C GLN A 29 20.36 -14.01 -4.60
N LYS A 30 20.94 -15.21 -4.67
CA LYS A 30 20.73 -16.38 -3.85
C LYS A 30 20.89 -15.99 -2.38
N LEU A 31 19.79 -15.97 -1.62
CA LEU A 31 19.85 -15.85 -0.16
C LEU A 31 20.18 -17.24 0.39
N ASP A 32 21.47 -17.46 0.64
CA ASP A 32 21.92 -18.57 1.45
C ASP A 32 21.43 -18.39 2.90
N LYS A 33 21.12 -19.55 3.47
CA LYS A 33 20.48 -19.80 4.76
C LYS A 33 21.52 -19.72 5.88
N ALA A 34 21.18 -19.01 6.97
CA ALA A 34 21.81 -18.90 8.32
C ALA A 34 22.23 -17.43 8.61
N MET A 35 22.00 -16.80 9.77
CA MET A 35 21.66 -17.25 11.12
C MET A 35 20.52 -16.41 11.71
N ILE A 36 19.67 -17.06 12.51
CA ILE A 36 18.61 -16.45 13.30
C ILE A 36 19.23 -15.91 14.58
N GLU A 37 19.17 -14.61 14.81
CA GLU A 37 19.30 -14.06 16.16
C GLU A 37 18.33 -12.90 16.40
N LYS A 38 17.27 -13.27 17.12
CA LYS A 38 16.30 -12.54 17.94
C LYS A 38 16.20 -11.02 17.81
N GLY A 39 15.07 -10.60 17.24
CA GLY A 39 14.45 -9.29 17.42
C GLY A 39 12.96 -9.33 17.12
N SER A 40 12.22 -10.25 17.76
CA SER A 40 10.77 -10.39 17.56
C SER A 40 10.03 -9.24 18.28
N LEU A 41 9.63 -8.21 17.53
CA LEU A 41 8.60 -7.29 17.99
C LEU A 41 7.24 -7.87 17.61
N THR A 42 6.62 -8.56 18.57
CA THR A 42 5.27 -9.10 18.47
C THR A 42 4.27 -7.95 18.50
N LEU A 43 3.73 -7.54 17.35
CA LEU A 43 2.56 -6.66 17.28
C LEU A 43 1.32 -7.53 17.06
N SER A 44 0.69 -7.96 18.15
CA SER A 44 -0.63 -8.59 18.09
C SER A 44 -1.71 -7.51 18.00
N PHE A 45 -2.40 -7.42 16.87
CA PHE A 45 -3.67 -6.70 16.75
C PHE A 45 -4.76 -7.71 16.44
N ASP A 46 -5.40 -8.25 17.49
CA ASP A 46 -6.57 -9.09 17.35
C ASP A 46 -7.77 -8.23 16.93
N CYS A 47 -8.28 -8.47 15.73
CA CYS A 47 -9.60 -8.03 15.29
C CYS A 47 -10.46 -9.27 15.07
N SER A 48 -11.14 -9.74 16.11
CA SER A 48 -12.32 -10.61 15.98
C SER A 48 -13.21 -10.50 17.22
N ALA A 49 -14.51 -10.36 16.97
CA ALA A 49 -15.53 -10.17 17.98
C ALA A 49 -15.94 -11.50 18.65
N SER A 50 -16.34 -11.37 19.92
CA SER A 50 -17.16 -12.31 20.70
C SER A 50 -16.54 -13.67 21.05
N LYS A 51 -15.93 -13.73 22.26
CA LYS A 51 -16.25 -14.76 23.26
C LYS A 51 -15.88 -14.25 24.65
N LYS A 52 -16.85 -14.36 25.55
CA LYS A 52 -16.82 -13.93 26.95
C LYS A 52 -15.94 -14.89 27.75
N SER A 53 -14.80 -14.43 28.28
CA SER A 53 -14.10 -15.10 29.37
C SER A 53 -13.47 -14.06 30.29
N ASN A 54 -13.73 -14.21 31.59
CA ASN A 54 -13.37 -13.27 32.64
C ASN A 54 -11.88 -13.32 32.93
N LEU A 55 -11.15 -12.25 32.65
CA LEU A 55 -9.89 -11.93 33.31
C LEU A 55 -9.93 -10.46 33.71
N LYS A 56 -9.80 -10.21 35.02
CA LYS A 56 -9.75 -8.87 35.62
C LYS A 56 -8.43 -8.18 35.22
N PRO A 57 -8.45 -6.98 34.60
CA PRO A 57 -7.25 -6.17 34.47
C PRO A 57 -7.11 -5.28 35.71
N LEU A 58 -5.93 -5.33 36.33
CA LEU A 58 -5.47 -4.41 37.37
C LEU A 58 -5.03 -3.09 36.69
N VAL A 59 -5.96 -2.16 36.47
CA VAL A 59 -5.68 -0.77 36.10
C VAL A 59 -6.70 0.15 36.77
N SER A 60 -6.20 1.18 37.45
CA SER A 60 -6.95 2.19 38.20
C SER A 60 -8.04 2.88 37.34
N PRO A 61 -9.21 3.22 37.91
CA PRO A 61 -10.35 3.68 37.13
C PRO A 61 -10.38 5.21 37.06
N ASP A 62 -9.47 5.85 36.33
CA ASP A 62 -9.71 7.23 35.90
C ASP A 62 -8.81 7.64 34.73
N SER A 63 -9.33 7.46 33.51
CA SER A 63 -9.04 8.25 32.30
C SER A 63 -9.51 7.48 31.06
N ARG A 64 -10.80 7.13 30.99
CA ARG A 64 -11.42 6.98 29.67
C ARG A 64 -11.57 8.39 29.14
N SER A 65 -10.53 8.90 28.47
CA SER A 65 -10.63 10.12 27.69
C SER A 65 -11.74 9.91 26.66
N GLU A 66 -12.91 10.48 26.94
CA GLU A 66 -13.98 10.57 25.97
C GLU A 66 -13.57 11.60 24.92
N GLY A 67 -12.77 11.16 23.95
CA GLY A 67 -12.47 11.97 22.78
C GLY A 67 -13.77 12.42 22.09
N PRO A 68 -13.79 13.64 21.52
CA PRO A 68 -14.96 14.17 20.86
C PRO A 68 -15.44 13.26 19.71
N PRO A 69 -16.74 13.26 19.38
CA PRO A 69 -17.24 12.55 18.22
C PRO A 69 -16.51 13.01 16.96
N MET A 70 -16.07 12.05 16.15
CA MET A 70 -15.25 12.30 14.97
C MET A 70 -15.95 13.27 14.01
N ASP A 71 -15.24 14.28 13.53
CA ASP A 71 -15.82 15.30 12.64
C ASP A 71 -16.30 14.65 11.33
N ALA A 72 -17.62 14.67 11.13
CA ALA A 72 -18.26 14.13 9.95
C ALA A 72 -17.82 14.84 8.66
N VAL A 73 -17.41 16.10 8.72
CA VAL A 73 -16.84 16.83 7.59
C VAL A 73 -15.47 16.25 7.25
N ALA A 74 -14.57 16.13 8.22
CA ALA A 74 -13.25 15.53 8.02
C ALA A 74 -13.32 14.08 7.51
N ILE A 75 -14.22 13.23 8.06
CA ILE A 75 -14.41 11.86 7.57
C ILE A 75 -14.85 11.85 6.10
N ARG A 76 -15.78 12.74 5.71
CA ARG A 76 -16.24 12.85 4.33
C ARG A 76 -15.12 13.32 3.41
N ALA A 77 -14.36 14.33 3.82
CA ALA A 77 -13.21 14.83 3.08
C ALA A 77 -12.17 13.73 2.87
N LEU A 78 -11.77 13.01 3.93
CA LEU A 78 -10.84 11.89 3.84
C LEU A 78 -11.37 10.78 2.93
N THR A 79 -12.65 10.41 3.06
CA THR A 79 -13.27 9.39 2.21
C THR A 79 -13.24 9.80 0.74
N SER A 80 -13.52 11.07 0.44
CA SER A 80 -13.43 11.61 -0.90
C SER A 80 -11.99 11.63 -1.42
N ILE A 81 -11.02 12.14 -0.66
CA ILE A 81 -9.60 12.13 -1.07
C ILE A 81 -9.14 10.71 -1.41
N ILE A 82 -9.42 9.73 -0.54
CA ILE A 82 -8.98 8.34 -0.77
C ILE A 82 -9.70 7.71 -1.97
N SER A 83 -11.02 7.91 -2.10
CA SER A 83 -11.83 7.19 -3.11
C SER A 83 -11.97 7.90 -4.44
N ASP A 84 -11.86 9.23 -4.50
CA ASP A 84 -12.06 10.05 -5.70
C ASP A 84 -10.76 10.34 -6.45
N ASP A 85 -9.63 10.45 -5.76
CA ASP A 85 -8.35 10.79 -6.40
C ASP A 85 -7.81 9.60 -7.21
N TYR A 86 -7.26 8.58 -6.55
CA TYR A 86 -6.63 7.45 -7.23
C TYR A 86 -7.64 6.49 -7.89
N ILE A 87 -8.63 6.01 -7.13
CA ILE A 87 -9.63 5.06 -7.65
C ILE A 87 -10.60 5.75 -8.60
N GLY A 88 -10.93 7.03 -8.37
CA GLY A 88 -11.74 7.79 -9.31
C GLY A 88 -11.03 8.02 -10.64
N ARG A 89 -9.70 8.19 -10.65
CA ARG A 89 -8.91 8.24 -11.88
C ARG A 89 -9.00 6.94 -12.68
N TYR A 90 -8.97 5.77 -12.04
CA TYR A 90 -9.14 4.46 -12.71
C TYR A 90 -10.39 4.38 -13.58
N ILE A 91 -11.49 4.97 -13.12
CA ILE A 91 -12.76 4.96 -13.85
C ILE A 91 -12.71 5.89 -15.07
N LYS A 92 -11.98 7.00 -14.98
CA LYS A 92 -12.01 8.09 -15.98
C LYS A 92 -10.91 8.00 -17.03
N ASP A 93 -9.75 7.47 -16.67
CA ASP A 93 -8.52 7.47 -17.46
C ASP A 93 -8.19 6.05 -17.91
N ASP A 94 -8.36 5.79 -19.22
CA ASP A 94 -8.12 4.49 -19.85
C ASP A 94 -6.63 4.07 -19.78
N PHE A 95 -5.72 5.03 -20.00
CA PHE A 95 -4.28 4.75 -19.93
C PHE A 95 -3.88 4.36 -18.49
N PHE A 96 -4.40 5.09 -17.51
CA PHE A 96 -4.16 4.76 -16.10
C PHE A 96 -4.77 3.41 -15.73
N ARG A 97 -6.00 3.09 -16.17
CA ARG A 97 -6.62 1.77 -15.98
C ARG A 97 -5.77 0.64 -16.55
N LYS A 98 -5.31 0.78 -17.80
CA LYS A 98 -4.41 -0.18 -18.45
C LYS A 98 -3.10 -0.35 -17.68
N THR A 99 -2.51 0.75 -17.21
CA THR A 99 -1.30 0.73 -16.38
C THR A 99 -1.49 -0.11 -15.11
N ILE A 100 -2.60 0.07 -14.39
CA ILE A 100 -2.92 -0.72 -13.19
C ILE A 100 -3.11 -2.20 -13.52
N PHE A 101 -3.84 -2.50 -14.60
CA PHE A 101 -4.02 -3.86 -15.07
C PHE A 101 -2.67 -4.53 -15.37
N GLU A 102 -1.79 -3.85 -16.09
CA GLU A 102 -0.45 -4.35 -16.43
C GLU A 102 0.44 -4.52 -15.19
N LYS A 103 0.39 -3.58 -14.24
CA LYS A 103 1.10 -3.68 -12.97
C LYS A 103 0.71 -4.96 -12.23
N CYS A 104 -0.59 -5.17 -12.00
CA CYS A 104 -1.09 -6.38 -11.35
C CYS A 104 -0.76 -7.65 -12.16
N ASN A 105 -1.05 -7.64 -13.46
CA ASN A 105 -0.91 -8.83 -14.32
C ASN A 105 0.56 -9.27 -14.51
N SER A 106 1.51 -8.33 -14.60
CA SER A 106 2.94 -8.66 -14.72
C SER A 106 3.46 -9.44 -13.51
N TYR A 107 2.93 -9.17 -12.32
CA TYR A 107 3.22 -9.92 -11.11
C TYR A 107 2.57 -11.31 -11.11
N LEU A 108 1.38 -11.46 -11.71
CA LEU A 108 0.68 -12.76 -11.82
C LEU A 108 1.31 -13.71 -12.84
N VAL A 109 2.04 -13.19 -13.83
CA VAL A 109 2.66 -13.98 -14.92
C VAL A 109 4.05 -14.50 -14.52
N ARG A 110 4.70 -13.90 -13.52
CA ARG A 110 6.13 -14.10 -13.24
C ARG A 110 6.42 -14.91 -11.98
N ARG A 111 6.43 -16.25 -12.08
CA ARG A 111 7.29 -17.18 -11.28
C ARG A 111 7.03 -18.67 -11.61
N ARG A 112 7.30 -19.09 -12.85
CA ARG A 112 7.59 -20.50 -13.12
C ARG A 112 9.10 -20.70 -13.03
N LYS A 113 9.60 -21.09 -11.86
CA LYS A 113 10.94 -21.66 -11.74
C LYS A 113 10.75 -23.15 -11.49
N ASN A 114 11.24 -23.94 -12.45
CA ASN A 114 11.36 -25.41 -12.47
C ASN A 114 10.15 -26.13 -13.11
N GLY A 115 10.40 -26.72 -14.28
CA GLY A 115 9.43 -27.41 -15.12
C GLY A 115 8.87 -28.69 -14.49
N SER A 116 7.84 -28.55 -13.67
CA SER A 116 6.89 -29.64 -13.42
C SER A 116 5.66 -29.48 -14.31
N GLU A 117 5.49 -30.42 -15.24
CA GLU A 117 4.33 -30.64 -16.11
C GLU A 117 3.04 -30.86 -15.29
N SER A 118 2.44 -29.77 -14.83
CA SER A 118 0.98 -29.75 -14.65
C SER A 118 0.49 -28.39 -15.14
N ASP A 119 0.14 -28.34 -16.42
CA ASP A 119 -0.32 -27.16 -17.16
C ASP A 119 -1.69 -26.62 -16.72
N LYS A 120 -2.08 -26.83 -15.47
CA LYS A 120 -3.28 -26.19 -14.91
C LYS A 120 -2.85 -24.87 -14.30
N GLU A 121 -3.24 -23.77 -14.95
CA GLU A 121 -3.16 -22.45 -14.32
C GLU A 121 -3.81 -22.55 -12.94
N ASN A 122 -3.09 -22.11 -11.90
CA ASN A 122 -3.62 -22.15 -10.55
C ASN A 122 -4.91 -21.34 -10.47
N GLU A 123 -5.96 -21.96 -9.93
CA GLU A 123 -7.31 -21.39 -9.88
C GLU A 123 -7.34 -19.99 -9.27
N ILE A 124 -6.51 -19.71 -8.27
CA ILE A 124 -6.39 -18.38 -7.65
C ILE A 124 -5.94 -17.33 -8.67
N LEU A 125 -4.95 -17.65 -9.50
CA LEU A 125 -4.43 -16.74 -10.53
C LEU A 125 -5.45 -16.56 -11.66
N VAL A 126 -6.16 -17.63 -12.03
CA VAL A 126 -7.25 -17.59 -13.02
C VAL A 126 -8.37 -16.68 -12.52
N ASN A 127 -8.82 -16.89 -11.27
CA ASN A 127 -9.88 -16.11 -10.63
C ASN A 127 -9.49 -14.63 -10.52
N MET A 128 -8.22 -14.34 -10.19
CA MET A 128 -7.73 -12.96 -10.13
C MET A 128 -7.78 -12.30 -11.52
N LYS A 129 -7.15 -12.91 -12.53
CA LYS A 129 -7.14 -12.39 -13.90
C LYS A 129 -8.57 -12.22 -14.45
N LEU A 130 -9.46 -13.17 -14.19
CA LEU A 130 -10.86 -13.11 -14.62
C LEU A 130 -11.60 -11.94 -13.95
N SER A 131 -11.41 -11.76 -12.64
CA SER A 131 -12.02 -10.65 -11.90
C SER A 131 -11.56 -9.30 -12.43
N MET A 132 -10.24 -9.13 -12.65
CA MET A 132 -9.65 -7.91 -13.21
C MET A 132 -10.26 -7.58 -14.58
N LYS A 133 -10.28 -8.55 -15.50
CA LYS A 133 -10.86 -8.38 -16.85
C LYS A 133 -12.34 -8.05 -16.82
N ASN A 134 -13.10 -8.69 -15.92
CA ASN A 134 -14.52 -8.41 -15.78
C ASN A 134 -14.77 -6.99 -15.28
N ILE A 135 -13.95 -6.52 -14.32
CA ILE A 135 -14.04 -5.16 -13.79
C ILE A 135 -13.70 -4.13 -14.86
N ASP A 136 -12.63 -4.35 -15.63
CA ASP A 136 -12.24 -3.45 -16.73
C ASP A 136 -13.34 -3.30 -17.77
N LYS A 137 -13.92 -4.41 -18.22
CA LYS A 137 -15.06 -4.41 -19.14
C LYS A 137 -16.24 -3.61 -18.59
N LEU A 138 -16.53 -3.72 -17.28
CA LEU A 138 -17.62 -2.97 -16.65
C LEU A 138 -17.34 -1.46 -16.56
N VAL A 139 -16.07 -1.07 -16.49
CA VAL A 139 -15.67 0.35 -16.57
C VAL A 139 -15.85 0.86 -18.00
N ASP A 140 -15.43 0.09 -19.00
CA ASP A 140 -15.57 0.45 -20.42
C ASP A 140 -17.05 0.55 -20.83
N ASP A 141 -17.90 -0.36 -20.34
CA ASP A 141 -19.34 -0.41 -20.61
C ASP A 141 -20.18 0.64 -19.84
N GLN A 142 -19.56 1.59 -19.11
CA GLN A 142 -20.29 2.60 -18.32
C GLN A 142 -21.27 3.46 -19.12
N LYS A 143 -21.09 3.56 -20.45
CA LYS A 143 -21.89 4.42 -21.33
C LYS A 143 -23.12 3.75 -21.98
N GLY A 144 -23.52 2.54 -21.57
CA GLY A 144 -24.93 2.14 -21.69
C GLY A 144 -25.28 0.88 -22.50
N THR A 145 -24.40 -0.11 -22.56
CA THR A 145 -24.68 -1.39 -23.25
C THR A 145 -25.21 -2.49 -22.32
N THR A 146 -24.73 -2.55 -21.08
CA THR A 146 -25.07 -3.63 -20.15
C THR A 146 -26.34 -3.34 -19.34
N LYS A 147 -27.31 -4.25 -19.33
CA LYS A 147 -28.49 -4.18 -18.45
C LYS A 147 -28.05 -4.04 -16.98
N LYS A 148 -28.71 -3.18 -16.20
CA LYS A 148 -28.40 -2.93 -14.77
C LYS A 148 -28.27 -4.23 -13.96
N ASP A 149 -29.16 -5.20 -14.17
CA ASP A 149 -29.13 -6.49 -13.47
C ASP A 149 -27.89 -7.32 -13.80
N LEU A 150 -27.45 -7.31 -15.06
CA LEU A 150 -26.22 -7.99 -15.48
C LEU A 150 -25.01 -7.33 -14.84
N ARG A 151 -24.96 -6.00 -14.79
CA ARG A 151 -23.90 -5.26 -14.09
C ARG A 151 -23.82 -5.64 -12.61
N ILE A 152 -24.95 -5.70 -11.92
CA ILE A 152 -25.00 -6.12 -10.51
C ILE A 152 -24.48 -7.55 -10.35
N LYS A 153 -24.88 -8.48 -11.22
CA LYS A 153 -24.39 -9.87 -11.20
C LYS A 153 -22.90 -9.96 -11.45
N CYS A 154 -22.37 -9.22 -12.44
CA CYS A 154 -20.93 -9.20 -12.73
C CYS A 154 -20.12 -8.63 -11.56
N LEU A 155 -20.56 -7.54 -10.94
CA LEU A 155 -19.90 -6.98 -9.76
C LEU A 155 -19.90 -7.95 -8.58
N LYS A 156 -21.03 -8.64 -8.32
CA LYS A 156 -21.11 -9.67 -7.27
C LYS A 156 -20.15 -10.83 -7.53
N ASN A 157 -20.13 -11.37 -8.75
CA ASN A 157 -19.21 -12.43 -9.14
C ASN A 157 -17.74 -12.00 -8.94
N SER A 158 -17.37 -10.78 -9.32
CA SER A 158 -16.02 -10.27 -9.07
C SER A 158 -15.71 -10.14 -7.57
N ILE A 159 -16.68 -9.72 -6.74
CA ILE A 159 -16.50 -9.68 -5.27
C ILE A 159 -16.24 -11.08 -4.72
N ASP A 160 -17.01 -12.08 -5.15
CA ASP A 160 -16.88 -13.45 -4.66
C ASP A 160 -15.49 -14.03 -4.98
N LEU A 161 -15.04 -13.86 -6.22
CA LEU A 161 -13.70 -14.29 -6.66
C LEU A 161 -12.58 -13.54 -5.93
N LEU A 162 -12.70 -12.22 -5.77
CA LEU A 162 -11.73 -11.40 -5.06
C LEU A 162 -11.69 -11.71 -3.56
N THR A 163 -12.82 -12.08 -2.95
CA THR A 163 -12.90 -12.44 -1.53
C THR A 163 -12.00 -13.63 -1.20
N ILE A 164 -11.95 -14.63 -2.09
CA ILE A 164 -11.04 -15.78 -1.94
C ILE A 164 -9.58 -15.31 -1.93
N ILE A 165 -9.23 -14.39 -2.83
CA ILE A 165 -7.86 -13.89 -3.01
C ILE A 165 -7.42 -13.03 -1.83
N VAL A 166 -8.25 -12.10 -1.36
CA VAL A 166 -7.90 -11.24 -0.22
C VAL A 166 -7.83 -12.03 1.10
N SER A 167 -8.48 -13.19 1.18
CA SER A 167 -8.43 -14.07 2.35
C SER A 167 -7.15 -14.91 2.46
N LEU A 168 -6.30 -14.92 1.43
CA LEU A 168 -5.03 -15.69 1.40
C LEU A 168 -3.99 -15.21 2.42
N ASN A 169 -4.12 -13.97 2.90
CA ASN A 169 -3.21 -13.35 3.88
C ASN A 169 -3.85 -13.22 5.27
N SER A 170 -4.78 -14.11 5.60
CA SER A 170 -5.49 -14.13 6.90
C SER A 170 -4.59 -14.41 8.10
N ASN A 171 -3.41 -15.02 7.90
CA ASN A 171 -2.39 -15.20 8.94
C ASN A 171 -1.01 -14.70 8.48
N ARG A 172 -0.72 -13.43 8.78
CA ARG A 172 0.52 -12.72 8.39
C ARG A 172 1.80 -13.26 9.00
N LEU A 173 1.71 -14.16 9.98
CA LEU A 173 2.89 -14.75 10.62
C LEU A 173 3.59 -15.76 9.71
N GLN A 174 2.99 -16.13 8.58
CA GLN A 174 3.57 -17.03 7.61
C GLN A 174 3.86 -16.30 6.30
N ASP A 175 5.09 -16.42 5.81
CA ASP A 175 5.49 -16.02 4.45
C ASP A 175 4.89 -16.97 3.41
N ALA A 176 3.56 -17.04 3.37
CA ALA A 176 2.82 -17.92 2.49
C ALA A 176 2.94 -17.45 1.05
N THR A 177 3.07 -18.41 0.13
CA THR A 177 3.16 -18.13 -1.30
C THR A 177 2.19 -19.01 -2.08
N THR A 178 1.65 -18.47 -3.17
CA THR A 178 0.83 -19.17 -4.15
C THR A 178 1.54 -19.07 -5.49
N CYS A 179 1.90 -20.21 -6.08
CA CYS A 179 2.70 -20.26 -7.31
C CYS A 179 4.01 -19.44 -7.22
N GLY A 180 4.64 -19.44 -6.05
CA GLY A 180 5.84 -18.66 -5.78
C GLY A 180 5.63 -17.16 -5.62
N ILE A 181 4.39 -16.65 -5.71
CA ILE A 181 4.05 -15.24 -5.46
C ILE A 181 3.67 -15.10 -3.98
N PRO A 182 4.21 -14.12 -3.23
CA PRO A 182 3.79 -13.88 -1.85
C PRO A 182 2.29 -13.59 -1.78
N ASN A 183 1.58 -14.25 -0.87
CA ASN A 183 0.14 -14.07 -0.71
C ASN A 183 -0.21 -12.60 -0.39
N SER A 184 0.64 -11.90 0.38
CA SER A 184 0.50 -10.47 0.66
C SER A 184 0.39 -9.61 -0.61
N HIS A 185 1.11 -9.97 -1.68
CA HIS A 185 1.09 -9.24 -2.94
C HIS A 185 -0.18 -9.54 -3.73
N LEU A 186 -0.61 -10.81 -3.74
CA LEU A 186 -1.89 -11.20 -4.34
C LEU A 186 -3.06 -10.51 -3.65
N CYS A 187 -3.06 -10.47 -2.32
CA CYS A 187 -4.05 -9.76 -1.53
C CYS A 187 -4.00 -8.26 -1.83
N ALA A 188 -2.83 -7.63 -1.88
CA ALA A 188 -2.72 -6.20 -2.23
C ALA A 188 -3.33 -5.87 -3.60
N CYS A 189 -3.08 -6.70 -4.63
CA CYS A 189 -3.73 -6.55 -5.93
C CYS A 189 -5.24 -6.78 -5.84
N GLY A 190 -5.68 -7.80 -5.09
CA GLY A 190 -7.10 -8.11 -4.88
C GLY A 190 -7.85 -6.98 -4.17
N GLU A 191 -7.24 -6.40 -3.14
CA GLU A 191 -7.74 -5.27 -2.35
C GLU A 191 -7.86 -4.00 -3.21
N LEU A 192 -6.91 -3.76 -4.12
CA LEU A 192 -7.03 -2.67 -5.09
C LEU A 192 -8.25 -2.83 -6.00
N TYR A 193 -8.46 -4.05 -6.53
CA TYR A 193 -9.64 -4.34 -7.37
C TYR A 193 -10.94 -4.36 -6.56
N MET A 194 -10.92 -4.77 -5.29
CA MET A 194 -12.06 -4.59 -4.38
C MET A 194 -12.40 -3.11 -4.20
N ALA A 195 -11.40 -2.25 -4.02
CA ALA A 195 -11.62 -0.81 -3.94
C ALA A 195 -12.31 -0.27 -5.21
N ILE A 196 -11.88 -0.70 -6.40
CA ILE A 196 -12.49 -0.34 -7.68
C ILE A 196 -13.95 -0.83 -7.77
N VAL A 197 -14.22 -2.09 -7.39
CA VAL A 197 -15.59 -2.64 -7.41
C VAL A 197 -16.53 -1.84 -6.52
N TYR A 198 -16.10 -1.52 -5.30
CA TYR A 198 -16.93 -0.72 -4.39
C TYR A 198 -17.06 0.73 -4.86
N LYS A 199 -16.08 1.27 -5.58
CA LYS A 199 -16.25 2.56 -6.27
C LYS A 199 -17.34 2.49 -7.33
N LEU A 200 -17.38 1.44 -8.14
CA LEU A 200 -18.42 1.22 -9.15
C LEU A 200 -19.82 1.00 -8.56
N GLN A 201 -19.91 0.61 -7.29
CA GLN A 201 -21.14 0.49 -6.51
C GLN A 201 -21.51 1.78 -5.75
N ASN A 202 -20.76 2.88 -5.94
CA ASN A 202 -20.91 4.14 -5.19
C ASN A 202 -20.74 4.00 -3.67
N ASN A 203 -20.00 2.98 -3.22
CA ASN A 203 -19.67 2.78 -1.81
C ASN A 203 -18.24 3.30 -1.52
N ASN A 204 -18.10 4.63 -1.55
CA ASN A 204 -16.82 5.33 -1.39
C ASN A 204 -16.11 4.98 -0.06
N ARG A 205 -16.87 4.75 1.00
CA ARG A 205 -16.32 4.41 2.32
C ARG A 205 -15.67 3.03 2.34
N VAL A 206 -16.33 2.03 1.78
CA VAL A 206 -15.78 0.66 1.69
C VAL A 206 -14.64 0.62 0.66
N CYS A 207 -14.77 1.33 -0.46
CA CYS A 207 -13.69 1.56 -1.40
C CYS A 207 -12.42 2.08 -0.71
N ALA A 208 -12.55 3.16 0.07
CA ALA A 208 -11.42 3.75 0.79
C ALA A 208 -10.77 2.77 1.78
N ARG A 209 -11.58 1.94 2.47
CA ARG A 209 -11.06 0.91 3.38
C ARG A 209 -10.24 -0.15 2.68
N HIS A 210 -10.68 -0.62 1.51
CA HIS A 210 -9.95 -1.59 0.70
C HIS A 210 -8.65 -0.97 0.15
N LEU A 211 -8.66 0.29 -0.29
CA LEU A 211 -7.42 0.96 -0.70
C LEU A 211 -6.40 1.07 0.45
N MET A 212 -6.85 1.40 1.67
CA MET A 212 -5.95 1.38 2.84
C MET A 212 -5.44 -0.04 3.16
N GLN A 213 -6.26 -1.07 2.89
CA GLN A 213 -5.87 -2.46 3.11
C GLN A 213 -4.71 -2.89 2.19
N VAL A 214 -4.59 -2.34 0.98
CA VAL A 214 -3.42 -2.54 0.08
C VAL A 214 -2.10 -2.19 0.80
N PHE A 215 -2.05 -1.03 1.44
CA PHE A 215 -0.89 -0.53 2.19
C PHE A 215 -0.63 -1.32 3.47
N TYR A 216 -1.68 -1.85 4.06
CA TYR A 216 -1.55 -2.76 5.19
C TYR A 216 -0.96 -4.09 4.72
N ASP A 217 -1.46 -4.70 3.63
CA ASP A 217 -1.07 -6.04 3.11
C ASP A 217 0.35 -6.13 2.61
N ALA A 218 0.79 -5.19 1.78
CA ALA A 218 2.13 -5.22 1.24
C ALA A 218 2.70 -3.79 1.15
N PRO A 219 3.09 -3.17 2.29
CA PRO A 219 3.48 -1.75 2.33
C PRO A 219 4.60 -1.42 1.36
N PHE A 220 5.67 -2.23 1.34
CA PHE A 220 6.78 -2.08 0.39
C PHE A 220 6.30 -2.11 -1.06
N PHE A 221 5.51 -3.13 -1.40
CA PHE A 221 5.01 -3.35 -2.76
C PHE A 221 4.04 -2.23 -3.19
N ALA A 222 3.18 -1.79 -2.28
CA ALA A 222 2.22 -0.72 -2.51
C ALA A 222 2.91 0.60 -2.83
N ARG A 223 3.89 1.01 -2.00
CA ARG A 223 4.55 2.31 -2.12
C ARG A 223 5.61 2.38 -3.22
N THR A 224 6.19 1.26 -3.63
CA THR A 224 7.28 1.26 -4.63
C THR A 224 6.79 0.89 -6.03
N TYR A 225 5.65 0.22 -6.14
CA TYR A 225 5.22 -0.34 -7.41
C TYR A 225 3.73 -0.14 -7.70
N LEU A 226 2.85 -0.64 -6.82
CA LEU A 226 1.45 -0.78 -7.17
C LEU A 226 0.71 0.57 -7.23
N VAL A 227 0.88 1.40 -6.19
CA VAL A 227 0.18 2.68 -6.01
C VAL A 227 1.12 3.78 -5.44
N PRO A 228 2.33 3.97 -5.99
CA PRO A 228 3.34 4.88 -5.44
C PRO A 228 2.86 6.33 -5.37
N GLU A 229 2.15 6.80 -6.40
CA GLU A 229 1.70 8.20 -6.49
C GLU A 229 0.71 8.53 -5.36
N PHE A 230 -0.18 7.59 -5.03
CA PHE A 230 -1.10 7.76 -3.91
C PHE A 230 -0.37 7.74 -2.56
N TRP A 231 0.65 6.90 -2.43
CA TRP A 231 1.47 6.85 -1.22
C TRP A 231 2.18 8.19 -0.96
N GLU A 232 2.73 8.79 -2.01
CA GLU A 232 3.40 10.09 -1.93
C GLU A 232 2.46 11.22 -1.51
N HIS A 233 1.19 11.20 -1.92
CA HIS A 233 0.24 12.25 -1.52
C HIS A 233 -0.30 12.06 -0.09
N LEU A 234 -0.60 10.82 0.31
CA LEU A 234 -1.31 10.58 1.58
C LEU A 234 -0.39 10.25 2.76
N PHE A 235 0.66 9.46 2.53
CA PHE A 235 1.49 8.88 3.59
C PHE A 235 2.82 9.59 3.76
N LEU A 236 3.48 9.95 2.66
CA LEU A 236 4.80 10.59 2.71
C LEU A 236 4.82 11.88 3.53
N PRO A 237 3.80 12.78 3.49
CA PRO A 237 3.80 13.98 4.34
C PRO A 237 3.88 13.65 5.83
N GLN A 238 3.32 12.51 6.25
CA GLN A 238 3.32 12.05 7.64
C GLN A 238 4.62 11.29 8.01
N LEU A 239 5.45 10.95 7.02
CA LEU A 239 6.68 10.17 7.17
C LEU A 239 7.91 10.94 6.69
N LEU A 240 7.77 12.24 6.42
CA LEU A 240 8.81 13.06 5.80
C LEU A 240 10.07 13.12 6.66
N HIS A 241 9.94 13.09 7.98
CA HIS A 241 11.06 13.05 8.91
C HIS A 241 11.99 11.85 8.70
N LEU A 242 11.46 10.69 8.27
CA LEU A 242 12.27 9.53 7.92
C LEU A 242 13.09 9.76 6.64
N ARG A 243 12.52 10.49 5.66
CA ARG A 243 13.22 10.83 4.42
C ARG A 243 14.35 11.82 4.68
N ILE A 244 14.09 12.83 5.51
CA ILE A 244 15.11 13.81 5.94
C ILE A 244 16.26 13.08 6.65
N TRP A 245 15.92 12.26 7.65
CA TRP A 245 16.92 11.44 8.36
C TRP A 245 17.74 10.56 7.40
N TYR A 246 17.09 9.87 6.47
CA TYR A 246 17.81 9.03 5.51
C TYR A 246 18.79 9.84 4.64
N THR A 247 18.39 11.02 4.18
CA THR A 247 19.28 11.90 3.40
C THR A 247 20.50 12.34 4.21
N GLU A 248 20.31 12.77 5.47
CA GLU A 248 21.41 13.17 6.36
C GLU A 248 22.41 12.02 6.63
N GLU A 249 21.90 10.80 6.83
CA GLU A 249 22.76 9.63 7.08
C GLU A 249 23.49 9.18 5.80
N VAL A 250 22.90 9.36 4.61
CA VAL A 250 23.58 9.09 3.32
C VAL A 250 24.75 10.05 3.11
N GLU A 251 24.56 11.33 3.44
CA GLU A 251 25.62 12.35 3.38
C GLU A 251 26.73 11.99 4.37
N THR A 252 26.38 11.64 5.60
CA THR A 252 27.34 11.23 6.64
C THR A 252 28.18 10.01 6.23
N ILE A 253 27.58 8.98 5.61
CA ILE A 253 28.33 7.82 5.10
C ILE A 253 29.25 8.22 3.95
N SER A 254 28.77 9.08 3.05
CA SER A 254 29.53 9.54 1.88
C SER A 254 30.80 10.30 2.30
N ASP A 255 30.67 11.19 3.29
CA ASP A 255 31.74 12.04 3.82
C ASP A 255 32.71 11.31 4.75
N SER A 256 32.42 10.07 5.15
CA SER A 256 33.29 9.29 6.02
C SER A 256 34.62 8.91 5.34
N ASN A 257 35.70 8.78 6.13
CA ASN A 257 37.02 8.34 5.62
C ASN A 257 37.15 6.81 5.51
N GLU A 258 36.03 6.09 5.53
CA GLU A 258 36.01 4.62 5.50
C GLU A 258 36.33 4.07 4.10
N SER A 259 36.72 2.81 4.05
CA SER A 259 36.95 2.13 2.78
C SER A 259 35.65 1.99 1.98
N ASP A 260 35.73 2.00 0.65
CA ASP A 260 34.54 1.91 -0.22
C ASP A 260 33.67 0.67 0.10
N GLY A 261 34.30 -0.45 0.46
CA GLY A 261 33.59 -1.67 0.84
C GLY A 261 32.82 -1.57 2.16
N GLU A 262 33.27 -0.73 3.11
CA GLU A 262 32.55 -0.46 4.36
C GLU A 262 31.39 0.51 4.12
N LYS A 263 31.61 1.55 3.30
CA LYS A 263 30.56 2.48 2.88
C LYS A 263 29.41 1.75 2.19
N GLU A 264 29.70 0.82 1.29
CA GLU A 264 28.67 0.03 0.60
C GLU A 264 27.84 -0.81 1.59
N LYS A 265 28.48 -1.47 2.56
CA LYS A 265 27.78 -2.26 3.58
C LYS A 265 26.87 -1.39 4.44
N LYS A 266 27.37 -0.23 4.89
CA LYS A 266 26.57 0.74 5.66
C LYS A 266 25.40 1.28 4.83
N MET A 267 25.63 1.61 3.56
CA MET A 267 24.59 2.09 2.66
C MET A 267 23.49 1.04 2.44
N LYS A 268 23.86 -0.23 2.29
CA LYS A 268 22.89 -1.35 2.17
C LYS A 268 22.08 -1.54 3.45
N TYR A 269 22.72 -1.42 4.62
CA TYR A 269 22.04 -1.50 5.91
C TYR A 269 21.10 -0.30 6.12
N LEU A 270 21.58 0.92 5.89
CA LEU A 270 20.80 2.16 5.99
C LEU A 270 19.55 2.11 5.11
N ARG A 271 19.70 1.69 3.85
CA ARG A 271 18.57 1.51 2.94
C ARG A 271 17.55 0.52 3.49
N ARG A 272 17.99 -0.60 4.07
CA ARG A 272 17.09 -1.59 4.66
C ARG A 272 16.30 -0.99 5.82
N VAL A 273 16.99 -0.41 6.80
CA VAL A 273 16.38 0.19 7.99
C VAL A 273 15.40 1.30 7.63
N TYR A 274 15.75 2.14 6.65
CA TYR A 274 14.85 3.18 6.13
C TYR A 274 13.57 2.58 5.53
N ASN A 275 13.70 1.57 4.67
CA ASN A 275 12.54 0.92 4.05
C ASN A 275 11.67 0.22 5.11
N ASP A 276 12.27 -0.45 6.09
CA ASP A 276 11.53 -1.12 7.17
C ASP A 276 10.74 -0.11 8.01
N LYS A 277 11.33 1.05 8.34
CA LYS A 277 10.60 2.11 9.06
C LYS A 277 9.50 2.74 8.23
N LEU A 278 9.73 2.98 6.93
CA LEU A 278 8.68 3.46 6.04
C LEU A 278 7.51 2.47 5.99
N ASP A 279 7.79 1.17 5.92
CA ASP A 279 6.77 0.13 5.87
C ASP A 279 5.96 0.07 7.17
N ILE A 280 6.63 0.13 8.32
CA ILE A 280 5.98 0.21 9.64
C ILE A 280 5.08 1.46 9.72
N GLY A 281 5.62 2.63 9.37
CA GLY A 281 4.85 3.88 9.39
C GLY A 281 3.65 3.83 8.46
N THR A 282 3.83 3.31 7.24
CA THR A 282 2.76 3.11 6.26
C THR A 282 1.64 2.22 6.82
N VAL A 283 2.01 1.09 7.44
CA VAL A 283 1.05 0.18 8.09
C VAL A 283 0.30 0.89 9.23
N MET A 284 0.99 1.63 10.09
CA MET A 284 0.37 2.35 11.20
C MET A 284 -0.64 3.39 10.71
N PHE A 285 -0.26 4.21 9.71
CA PHE A 285 -1.16 5.20 9.13
C PHE A 285 -2.31 4.56 8.34
N ALA A 286 -2.10 3.42 7.67
CA ALA A 286 -3.16 2.72 6.96
C ALA A 286 -4.23 2.21 7.94
N VAL A 287 -3.81 1.67 9.10
CA VAL A 287 -4.73 1.27 10.17
C VAL A 287 -5.45 2.48 10.77
N TYR A 288 -4.72 3.58 11.00
CA TYR A 288 -5.30 4.84 11.48
C TYR A 288 -6.41 5.34 10.56
N TYR A 289 -6.16 5.48 9.25
CA TYR A 289 -7.17 5.91 8.30
C TYR A 289 -8.32 4.89 8.16
N LYS A 290 -8.06 3.58 8.24
CA LYS A 290 -9.14 2.58 8.29
C LYS A 290 -10.05 2.75 9.49
N GLN A 291 -9.52 3.16 10.64
CA GLN A 291 -10.29 3.40 11.85
C GLN A 291 -11.16 4.66 11.74
N TRP A 292 -10.67 5.70 11.06
CA TRP A 292 -11.48 6.86 10.66
C TRP A 292 -12.66 6.46 9.76
N LEU A 293 -12.44 5.48 8.88
CA LEU A 293 -13.46 4.97 7.98
C LEU A 293 -14.45 3.99 8.65
N LYS A 294 -14.45 3.80 9.97
CA LYS A 294 -15.47 3.00 10.70
C LYS A 294 -16.63 3.87 11.23
N VAL A 295 -17.86 3.38 11.14
CA VAL A 295 -19.04 4.13 11.61
C VAL A 295 -19.06 4.13 13.14
N GLY A 296 -19.34 5.30 13.75
CA GLY A 296 -19.57 5.42 15.19
C GLY A 296 -18.33 5.23 16.06
N THR A 297 -17.13 5.35 15.50
CA THR A 297 -15.87 5.27 16.26
C THR A 297 -15.41 6.66 16.72
N LYS A 298 -14.65 6.68 17.83
CA LYS A 298 -13.93 7.87 18.28
C LYS A 298 -12.66 8.07 17.45
N GLU A 299 -12.14 9.29 17.44
CA GLU A 299 -10.87 9.61 16.81
C GLU A 299 -9.74 8.73 17.38
N PRO A 300 -9.05 7.93 16.55
CA PRO A 300 -7.89 7.17 16.99
C PRO A 300 -6.71 8.11 17.31
N PRO A 301 -5.81 7.74 18.23
CA PRO A 301 -4.60 8.51 18.47
C PRO A 301 -3.73 8.56 17.21
N LEU A 302 -3.10 9.72 16.97
CA LEU A 302 -2.18 9.89 15.85
C LEU A 302 -0.99 8.92 15.99
N PRO A 303 -0.65 8.15 14.94
CA PRO A 303 0.53 7.29 14.94
C PRO A 303 1.82 8.08 15.13
N VAL A 304 2.71 7.57 15.98
CA VAL A 304 4.07 8.11 16.15
C VAL A 304 5.06 7.11 15.59
N VAL A 305 5.83 7.53 14.59
CA VAL A 305 6.85 6.70 13.94
C VAL A 305 8.22 7.24 14.33
N SER A 306 8.94 6.48 15.16
CA SER A 306 10.26 6.89 15.65
C SER A 306 11.32 6.83 14.53
N LEU A 307 12.31 7.71 14.62
CA LEU A 307 13.54 7.57 13.83
C LEU A 307 14.25 6.25 14.18
N PRO A 308 14.98 5.65 13.24
CA PRO A 308 15.96 4.61 13.55
C PRO A 308 17.06 5.13 14.47
N SER A 309 17.69 4.20 15.20
CA SER A 309 18.98 4.47 15.83
C SER A 309 20.04 4.71 14.74
N ARG A 310 20.96 5.64 15.00
CA ARG A 310 22.07 5.90 14.10
C ARG A 310 23.01 4.67 14.04
N PRO A 311 23.50 4.30 12.84
CA PRO A 311 24.38 3.15 12.63
C PRO A 311 25.80 3.33 13.17
#